data_AF-A0A968R4K7-F1
#
_entry.id   AF-A0A968R4K7-F1
#
_cell.length_a   1.000
_cell.length_b   1.000
_cell.length_c   1.000
_cell.angle_alpha   90.00
_cell.angle_beta   90.00
_cell.angle_gamma   90.00
#
_symmetry.space_group_name_H-M   'P 1'
#
loop_
_entity.id
_entity.type
_entity.pdbx_description
1 polymer ?
#
loop_
_entity_poly.entity_id
_entity_poly.type
_entity_poly.pdbx_seq_one_letter_code
_entity_poly.pdbx_strand_id
1 'polypeptide(L)'
;MSNIESPPSLLELAKKAGINDYKLKIGFREVFGTTVFGYLRNQRMEQARQLLLEQQMNVSEVAQTVGYASLSQFSTAFKHYFGITPKTYQKDSRSL
;
A
#
# COMPACT_ATOMS: atom_id res chain seq x y z
N MET A 1 -13.92 -8.49 1.17
CA MET A 1 -14.08 -7.02 1.36
C MET A 1 -12.80 -6.51 1.99
N SER A 2 -11.83 -6.09 1.18
CA SER A 2 -10.49 -5.70 1.62
C SER A 2 -10.44 -4.20 1.89
N ASN A 3 -10.56 -3.80 3.15
CA ASN A 3 -10.48 -2.39 3.60
C ASN A 3 -9.02 -1.90 3.56
N ILE A 4 -8.46 -1.70 2.36
CA ILE A 4 -7.10 -1.18 2.16
C ILE A 4 -7.07 0.37 2.27
N GLU A 5 -8.21 1.01 1.99
CA GLU A 5 -8.35 2.47 1.98
C GLU A 5 -8.15 3.08 3.37
N SER A 6 -8.62 2.38 4.42
CA SER A 6 -8.41 2.76 5.82
C SER A 6 -8.02 1.53 6.64
N PRO A 7 -6.72 1.18 6.65
CA PRO A 7 -6.25 -0.01 7.33
C PRO A 7 -6.46 0.18 8.84
N PRO A 8 -7.03 -0.82 9.54
CA PRO A 8 -7.19 -0.75 10.98
C PRO A 8 -5.83 -0.48 11.63
N SER A 9 -5.84 0.38 12.64
CA SER A 9 -4.66 0.66 13.43
C SER A 9 -4.11 -0.64 14.02
N LEU A 10 -2.81 -0.64 14.31
CA LEU A 10 -2.18 -1.80 14.93
C LEU A 10 -2.87 -2.19 16.25
N LEU A 11 -3.40 -1.19 16.97
CA LEU A 11 -4.18 -1.39 18.19
C LEU A 11 -5.53 -2.10 17.92
N GLU A 12 -6.20 -1.78 16.81
CA GLU A 12 -7.44 -2.45 16.41
C GLU A 12 -7.19 -3.88 15.94
N LEU A 13 -6.10 -4.12 15.21
CA LEU A 13 -5.68 -5.47 14.84
C LEU A 13 -5.32 -6.32 16.07
N ALA A 14 -4.60 -5.73 17.03
CA ALA A 14 -4.22 -6.38 18.28
C ALA A 14 -5.46 -6.75 19.10
N LYS A 15 -6.41 -5.80 19.25
CA LYS A 15 -7.71 -6.04 19.90
C LYS A 15 -8.50 -7.15 19.22
N LYS A 16 -8.59 -7.17 17.89
CA LYS A 16 -9.28 -8.23 17.14
C LYS A 16 -8.63 -9.60 17.31
N ALA A 17 -7.30 -9.65 17.44
CA ALA A 17 -6.54 -10.88 17.62
C ALA A 17 -6.43 -11.33 19.09
N GLY A 18 -6.98 -10.57 20.05
CA GLY A 18 -6.91 -10.90 21.49
C GLY A 18 -5.49 -10.85 22.08
N ILE A 19 -4.56 -10.15 21.42
CA ILE A 19 -3.16 -10.03 21.83
C ILE A 19 -2.75 -8.56 21.95
N ASN A 20 -1.68 -8.27 22.67
CA ASN A 20 -1.12 -6.92 22.71
C ASN A 20 -0.35 -6.59 21.42
N ASP A 21 -0.10 -5.30 21.20
CA ASP A 21 0.57 -4.79 20.01
C ASP A 21 1.99 -5.37 19.84
N TYR A 22 2.70 -5.62 20.93
CA TYR A 22 4.02 -6.22 20.94
C TYR A 22 4.01 -7.66 20.41
N LYS A 23 3.13 -8.51 20.95
CA LYS A 23 2.95 -9.90 20.49
C LYS A 23 2.47 -9.94 19.04
N LEU A 24 1.60 -9.00 18.63
CA LEU A 24 1.19 -8.89 17.24
C LEU A 24 2.37 -8.56 16.32
N LYS A 25 3.21 -7.58 16.66
CA LYS A 25 4.39 -7.22 15.85
C LYS A 25 5.36 -8.39 15.70
N ILE A 26 5.63 -9.11 16.80
CA ILE A 26 6.56 -10.25 16.79
C ILE A 26 5.98 -11.39 15.96
N GLY A 27 4.78 -11.87 16.32
CA GLY A 27 4.16 -12.99 15.62
C GLY A 27 3.91 -12.68 14.15
N PHE A 28 3.52 -11.45 13.80
CA PHE A 28 3.36 -11.06 12.40
C PHE A 28 4.67 -11.09 11.63
N ARG A 29 5.78 -10.64 12.23
CA ARG A 29 7.10 -10.71 11.58
C ARG A 29 7.61 -12.14 11.47
N GLU A 30 7.34 -13.00 12.44
CA GLU A 30 7.70 -14.42 12.37
C GLU A 30 6.94 -15.15 11.26
N VAL A 31 5.65 -14.84 11.06
CA VAL A 31 4.81 -15.48 10.03
C VAL A 31 5.04 -14.88 8.64
N PHE A 32 5.15 -13.56 8.52
CA PHE A 32 5.15 -12.85 7.23
C PHE A 32 6.52 -12.24 6.85
N GLY A 33 7.54 -12.36 7.69
CA GLY A 33 8.89 -11.83 7.44
C GLY A 33 9.00 -10.30 7.45
N THR A 34 7.92 -9.57 7.69
CA THR A 34 7.87 -8.10 7.64
C THR A 34 7.01 -7.53 8.77
N THR A 35 7.02 -6.21 8.93
CA THR A 35 6.11 -5.54 9.87
C THR A 35 4.71 -5.42 9.26
N VAL A 36 3.67 -5.24 10.09
CA VAL A 36 2.30 -4.98 9.61
C VAL A 36 2.25 -3.80 8.64
N PHE A 37 2.97 -2.71 8.95
CA PHE A 37 3.05 -1.54 8.07
C PHE A 37 3.82 -1.83 6.78
N GLY A 38 4.87 -2.66 6.83
CA GLY A 38 5.58 -3.12 5.64
C GLY A 38 4.68 -3.94 4.72
N TYR A 39 3.93 -4.89 5.29
CA TYR A 39 2.96 -5.69 4.54
C TYR A 39 1.87 -4.82 3.90
N LEU A 40 1.29 -3.90 4.68
CA LEU A 40 0.30 -2.95 4.17
C LEU A 40 0.86 -2.08 3.05
N ARG A 41 2.10 -1.58 3.20
CA ARG A 41 2.76 -0.80 2.14
C ARG A 41 2.88 -1.64 0.87
N ASN A 42 3.30 -2.89 0.96
CA ASN A 42 3.43 -3.78 -0.20
C ASN A 42 2.07 -4.00 -0.90
N GLN A 43 1.02 -4.26 -0.12
CA GLN A 43 -0.35 -4.41 -0.64
C GLN A 43 -0.83 -3.13 -1.36
N ARG A 44 -0.60 -1.95 -0.77
CA ARG A 44 -0.94 -0.65 -1.38
C ARG A 44 -0.17 -0.41 -2.68
N MET A 45 1.12 -0.74 -2.72
CA MET A 45 1.95 -0.58 -3.92
C MET A 45 1.47 -1.51 -5.04
N GLU A 46 1.17 -2.76 -4.74
CA GLU A 46 0.70 -3.71 -5.74
C GLU A 46 -0.69 -3.32 -6.27
N GLN A 47 -1.61 -2.89 -5.41
CA GLN A 47 -2.89 -2.36 -5.85
C GLN A 47 -2.72 -1.11 -6.71
N ALA A 48 -1.85 -0.17 -6.31
CA ALA A 48 -1.58 1.03 -7.10
C ALA A 48 -1.06 0.68 -8.50
N ARG A 49 -0.21 -0.34 -8.61
CA ARG A 49 0.29 -0.84 -9.89
C ARG A 49 -0.86 -1.29 -10.79
N GLN A 50 -1.78 -2.10 -10.27
CA GLN A 50 -2.94 -2.57 -11.04
C GLN A 50 -3.82 -1.41 -11.52
N LEU A 51 -4.17 -0.48 -10.63
CA LEU A 51 -5.01 0.67 -10.98
C LEU A 51 -4.35 1.58 -12.04
N LEU A 52 -3.03 1.74 -11.99
CA LEU A 52 -2.30 2.49 -13.02
C LEU A 52 -2.29 1.78 -14.39
N LEU A 53 -2.30 0.44 -14.40
CA LEU A 53 -2.38 -0.37 -15.63
C LEU A 53 -3.79 -0.36 -16.25
N GLU A 54 -4.82 -0.36 -15.41
CA GLU A 54 -6.22 -0.27 -15.85
C GLU A 54 -6.54 1.08 -16.51
N GLN A 55 -5.77 2.12 -16.18
CA GLN A 55 -5.84 3.46 -16.80
C GLN A 55 -7.19 4.18 -16.68
N GLN A 56 -8.04 3.74 -15.75
CA GLN A 56 -9.33 4.38 -15.46
C GLN A 56 -9.19 5.57 -14.52
N MET A 57 -8.06 5.67 -13.82
CA MET A 57 -7.76 6.71 -12.84
C MET A 57 -6.46 7.44 -13.17
N ASN A 58 -6.41 8.72 -12.88
CA ASN A 58 -5.17 9.48 -12.89
C ASN A 58 -4.33 9.18 -11.64
N VAL A 59 -3.05 9.54 -11.67
CA VAL A 59 -2.10 9.24 -10.58
C VAL A 59 -2.55 9.77 -9.21
N SER A 60 -3.24 10.91 -9.17
CA SER A 60 -3.73 11.50 -7.91
C SER A 60 -4.89 10.71 -7.33
N GLU A 61 -5.81 10.24 -8.18
CA GLU A 61 -6.92 9.38 -7.77
C GLU A 61 -6.40 8.05 -7.22
N VAL A 62 -5.46 7.42 -7.94
CA VAL A 62 -4.82 6.18 -7.46
C VAL A 62 -4.17 6.38 -6.09
N ALA A 63 -3.47 7.49 -5.86
CA ALA A 63 -2.86 7.79 -4.57
C ALA A 63 -3.89 7.83 -3.43
N GLN A 64 -5.05 8.44 -3.67
CA GLN A 64 -6.14 8.52 -2.69
C GLN A 64 -6.76 7.13 -2.46
N THR A 65 -7.06 6.39 -3.52
CA THR A 65 -7.64 5.04 -3.46
C THR A 65 -6.76 4.08 -2.68
N VAL A 66 -5.44 4.14 -2.84
CA VAL A 66 -4.51 3.27 -2.08
C VAL A 66 -4.12 3.84 -0.71
N GLY A 67 -4.82 4.89 -0.25
CA GLY A 67 -4.75 5.40 1.12
C GLY A 67 -3.53 6.27 1.42
N TYR A 68 -3.03 7.03 0.44
CA TYR A 68 -2.02 8.06 0.64
C TYR A 68 -2.65 9.44 0.79
N ALA A 69 -2.25 10.18 1.82
CA ALA A 69 -2.76 11.53 2.11
C ALA A 69 -2.28 12.58 1.08
N SER A 70 -1.20 12.31 0.34
CA SER A 70 -0.70 13.21 -0.69
C SER A 70 -0.05 12.47 -1.85
N LEU A 71 -0.17 13.05 -3.04
CA LEU A 71 0.47 12.58 -4.26
C LEU A 71 2.00 12.51 -4.15
N SER A 72 2.62 13.42 -3.40
CA SER A 72 4.08 13.45 -3.23
C SER A 72 4.59 12.27 -2.41
N GLN A 73 3.91 11.95 -1.29
CA GLN A 73 4.24 10.78 -0.47
C GLN A 73 4.04 9.48 -1.25
N PHE A 74 2.93 9.38 -1.99
CA PHE A 74 2.66 8.24 -2.87
C PHE A 74 3.75 8.09 -3.93
N SER A 75 4.07 9.17 -4.67
CA SER A 75 5.04 9.12 -5.76
C SER A 75 6.44 8.73 -5.27
N THR A 76 6.84 9.22 -4.10
CA THR A 76 8.11 8.84 -3.46
C THR A 76 8.13 7.37 -3.06
N ALA A 77 7.06 6.89 -2.42
CA ALA A 77 6.95 5.50 -2.01
C ALA A 77 6.90 4.54 -3.22
N PHE A 78 6.13 4.89 -4.25
CA PHE A 78 6.00 4.11 -5.47
C PHE A 78 7.33 4.03 -6.22
N LYS A 79 8.04 5.16 -6.38
CA LYS A 79 9.38 5.17 -6.99
C LYS A 79 10.38 4.34 -6.19
N HIS A 80 10.33 4.41 -4.87
CA HIS A 80 11.20 3.59 -4.02
C HIS A 80 10.91 2.09 -4.20
N TYR A 81 9.64 1.72 -4.38
CA TYR A 81 9.21 0.32 -4.49
C TYR A 81 9.44 -0.27 -5.89
N PHE A 82 9.12 0.47 -6.95
CA PHE A 82 9.16 -0.01 -8.35
C PHE A 82 10.31 0.57 -9.18
N GLY A 83 11.12 1.48 -8.61
CA GLY A 83 12.25 2.13 -9.30
C GLY A 83 11.87 3.30 -10.21
N ILE A 84 10.59 3.44 -10.59
CA ILE A 84 10.11 4.48 -11.51
C ILE A 84 8.92 5.25 -10.94
N THR A 85 8.69 6.47 -11.43
CA THR A 85 7.57 7.28 -10.94
C THR A 85 6.22 6.70 -11.41
N PRO A 86 5.13 6.86 -10.66
CA PRO A 86 3.83 6.34 -11.07
C PRO A 86 3.32 6.99 -12.37
N LYS A 87 3.68 8.26 -12.63
CA LYS A 87 3.37 8.94 -13.89
C LYS A 87 4.11 8.33 -15.08
N THR A 88 5.39 7.99 -14.92
CA THR A 88 6.17 7.27 -15.93
C THR A 88 5.55 5.89 -16.16
N TYR A 89 5.27 5.15 -15.08
CA TYR A 89 4.66 3.83 -15.15
C TYR A 89 3.35 3.81 -15.95
N GLN A 90 2.45 4.77 -15.68
CA GLN A 90 1.18 4.91 -16.39
C GLN A 90 1.35 5.34 -17.86
N LYS A 91 2.41 6.07 -18.20
CA LYS A 91 2.68 6.46 -19.59
C LYS A 91 3.25 5.30 -20.39
N ASP A 92 4.14 4.52 -19.78
CA ASP A 92 4.76 3.37 -20.43
C ASP A 92 3.70 2.29 -20.72
N SER A 93 2.73 2.09 -19.82
CA SER A 93 1.60 1.19 -20.04
C SER A 93 0.60 1.66 -21.10
N ARG A 94 0.59 2.95 -21.47
CA ARG A 94 -0.18 3.48 -22.62
C ARG A 94 0.45 3.23 -23.97
N SER A 95 1.75 2.93 -23.99
CA SER A 95 2.54 2.80 -25.21
C SER A 95 2.65 1.35 -25.68
N LEU A 96 2.01 0.42 -24.96
CA LEU A 96 1.87 -1.00 -25.25
C LEU A 96 0.44 -1.28 -25.69
#